data_AF-A0A7W6KHX7-F1
#
_entry.id   AF-A0A7W6KHX7-F1
#
_cell.length_a   1.000
_cell.length_b   1.000
_cell.length_c   1.000
_cell.angle_alpha   90.00
_cell.angle_beta   90.00
_cell.angle_gamma   90.00
#
_symmetry.space_group_name_H-M   'P 1'
#
loop_
_entity.id
_entity.type
_entity.pdbx_description
1 polymer ?
#
loop_
_entity_poly.entity_id
_entity_poly.type
_entity_poly.pdbx_seq_one_letter_code
_entity_poly.pdbx_strand_id
1 'polypeptide(L)'
;MISARDLTAYEAAALLHFYADAGLDVLLEDEAVDLTVRAEPRGAPEKGAPAAQQKAQTETSAPAARPVAARPAMGTTTIPDDKAISDAQFSAESARSLGELKTVLDGFSGCNLKHNARSTITLEAMPESGILAICGFPSGDDDREGAPLAGRAGGLFERMLGAIGLSREAVAVATAIPWRTPGDRSPTPAEMDICRPFLFRQIALAEPRHLLVLGNFASRMLIDADKTVFNLRGGWHQLRFDGHAVEALVTFSPNELLAAPANKKPAWQDLLSFKARLG
;
A
#
# COMPACT_ATOMS: atom_id res chain seq x y z
N MET A 1 16.02 -28.31 -5.10
CA MET A 1 17.06 -27.26 -5.13
C MET A 1 18.40 -27.99 -5.08
N ILE A 2 19.33 -27.74 -6.00
CA ILE A 2 20.65 -28.39 -5.99
C ILE A 2 21.38 -27.95 -4.71
N SER A 3 21.91 -28.88 -3.92
CA SER A 3 22.67 -28.50 -2.73
C SER A 3 23.99 -27.87 -3.16
N ALA A 4 24.46 -26.85 -2.43
CA ALA A 4 25.78 -26.27 -2.67
C ALA A 4 26.92 -27.32 -2.56
N ARG A 5 26.67 -28.42 -1.84
CA ARG A 5 27.60 -29.56 -1.71
C ARG A 5 27.74 -30.40 -2.98
N ASP A 6 26.81 -30.26 -3.90
CA ASP A 6 26.76 -31.02 -5.16
C ASP A 6 27.35 -30.23 -6.34
N LEU A 7 27.80 -28.99 -6.11
CA LEU A 7 28.37 -28.12 -7.14
C LEU A 7 29.89 -28.31 -7.26
N THR A 8 30.38 -28.31 -8.48
CA THR A 8 31.82 -28.15 -8.74
C THR A 8 32.26 -26.72 -8.38
N ALA A 9 33.57 -26.52 -8.16
CA ALA A 9 34.12 -25.20 -7.86
C ALA A 9 33.82 -24.16 -8.96
N TYR A 10 33.79 -24.60 -10.22
CA TYR A 10 33.44 -23.74 -11.35
C TYR A 10 31.96 -23.32 -11.32
N GLU A 11 31.05 -24.26 -11.07
CA GLU A 11 29.61 -23.97 -11.00
C GLU A 11 29.28 -23.08 -9.79
N ALA A 12 29.92 -23.31 -8.65
CA ALA A 12 29.76 -22.45 -7.48
C ALA A 12 30.24 -21.02 -7.77
N ALA A 13 31.38 -20.85 -8.45
CA ALA A 13 31.89 -19.54 -8.82
C ALA A 13 30.98 -18.82 -9.83
N ALA A 14 30.48 -19.54 -10.84
CA ALA A 14 29.54 -18.99 -11.82
C ALA A 14 28.24 -18.53 -11.17
N LEU A 15 27.73 -19.29 -10.19
CA LEU A 15 26.54 -18.95 -9.43
C LEU A 15 26.75 -17.70 -8.56
N LEU A 16 27.89 -17.58 -7.90
CA LEU A 16 28.24 -16.38 -7.12
C LEU A 16 28.35 -15.13 -8.01
N HIS A 17 28.95 -15.25 -9.19
CA HIS A 17 29.00 -14.16 -10.17
C HIS A 17 27.61 -13.73 -10.63
N PHE A 18 26.74 -14.68 -10.94
CA PHE A 18 25.35 -14.39 -11.29
C PHE A 18 24.62 -13.59 -10.21
N TYR A 19 24.79 -13.96 -8.93
CA TYR A 19 24.17 -13.24 -7.82
C TYR A 19 24.77 -11.85 -7.60
N ALA A 20 26.08 -11.70 -7.77
CA ALA A 20 26.74 -10.40 -7.72
C ALA A 20 26.23 -9.47 -8.84
N ASP A 21 26.08 -9.97 -10.06
CA ASP A 21 25.52 -9.21 -11.19
C ASP A 21 24.04 -8.85 -10.99
N ALA A 22 23.30 -9.69 -10.25
CA ALA A 22 21.93 -9.41 -9.83
C ALA A 22 21.84 -8.37 -8.69
N GLY A 23 22.98 -7.87 -8.20
CA GLY A 23 23.04 -6.85 -7.14
C GLY A 23 22.83 -7.41 -5.74
N LEU A 24 22.97 -8.71 -5.54
CA LEU A 24 22.93 -9.33 -4.20
C LEU A 24 24.29 -9.16 -3.53
N ASP A 25 24.29 -8.46 -2.40
CA ASP A 25 25.46 -8.12 -1.60
C ASP A 25 25.49 -8.81 -0.23
N VAL A 26 24.40 -9.47 0.16
CA VAL A 26 24.27 -10.20 1.43
C VAL A 26 23.65 -11.57 1.20
N LEU A 27 24.23 -12.60 1.82
CA LEU A 27 23.66 -13.94 1.91
C LEU A 27 22.93 -14.10 3.25
N LEU A 28 21.74 -14.67 3.22
CA LEU A 28 20.97 -15.01 4.41
C LEU A 28 21.20 -16.48 4.75
N GLU A 29 21.50 -16.77 6.01
CA GLU A 29 21.58 -18.12 6.56
C GLU A 29 20.30 -18.43 7.34
N ASP A 30 20.00 -19.73 7.53
CA ASP A 30 18.84 -20.17 8.31
C ASP A 30 18.96 -19.79 9.79
N GLU A 31 20.18 -19.58 10.29
CA GLU A 31 20.47 -19.18 11.65
C GLU A 31 20.78 -17.67 11.73
N ALA A 32 20.24 -16.98 12.72
CA ALA A 32 20.42 -15.55 12.88
C ALA A 32 21.88 -15.22 13.29
N VAL A 33 22.60 -14.51 12.43
CA VAL A 33 23.97 -14.05 12.71
C VAL A 33 23.94 -12.64 13.32
N ASP A 34 24.52 -12.48 14.51
CA ASP A 34 24.71 -11.17 15.13
C ASP A 34 25.90 -10.44 14.50
N LEU A 35 25.59 -9.55 13.55
CA LEU A 35 26.57 -8.74 12.82
C LEU A 35 27.24 -7.66 13.69
N THR A 36 26.77 -7.42 14.92
CA THR A 36 27.38 -6.44 15.83
C THR A 36 28.63 -6.97 16.53
N VAL A 37 28.82 -8.29 16.54
CA VAL A 37 29.97 -8.97 17.17
C VAL A 37 31.09 -9.22 16.15
N ARG A 38 30.80 -9.10 14.85
CA ARG A 38 31.79 -9.21 13.76
C ARG A 38 32.60 -7.91 13.65
N ALA A 39 33.56 -7.74 14.55
CA ALA A 39 34.66 -6.81 14.33
C ALA A 39 35.61 -7.42 13.28
N GLU A 40 35.37 -7.16 12.00
CA GLU A 40 36.46 -7.30 11.02
C GLU A 40 37.37 -6.07 11.10
N PRO A 41 38.71 -6.26 11.10
CA PRO A 41 39.62 -5.15 11.00
C PRO A 41 39.45 -4.53 9.61
N ARG A 42 38.89 -3.33 9.57
CA ARG A 42 38.97 -2.45 8.39
C ARG A 42 40.46 -2.31 8.06
N GLY A 43 40.90 -2.98 6.99
CA GLY A 43 42.26 -2.84 6.48
C GLY A 43 42.58 -1.35 6.31
N ALA A 44 43.67 -0.93 6.92
CA ALA A 44 44.12 0.46 6.91
C ALA A 44 44.35 0.96 5.47
N PRO A 45 44.12 2.25 5.18
CA PRO A 45 44.48 2.82 3.89
C PRO A 45 46.01 2.89 3.77
N GLU A 46 46.58 2.17 2.80
CA GLU A 46 48.00 2.30 2.45
C GLU A 46 48.29 3.73 1.96
N LYS A 47 49.28 4.38 2.59
CA LYS A 47 49.84 5.67 2.21
C LYS A 47 51.20 5.50 1.52
N GLY A 48 51.37 6.17 0.38
CA GLY A 48 52.65 6.61 -0.22
C GLY A 48 53.31 5.59 -1.16
N ALA A 49 53.86 5.93 -2.34
CA ALA A 49 54.52 7.15 -2.82
C ALA A 49 54.74 7.06 -4.36
N PRO A 50 55.54 7.94 -5.04
CA PRO A 50 55.76 9.39 -4.91
C PRO A 50 55.42 10.16 -6.21
N ALA A 51 55.42 11.49 -6.09
CA ALA A 51 55.22 12.46 -7.16
C ALA A 51 56.36 12.51 -8.20
N ALA A 52 55.99 12.65 -9.47
CA ALA A 52 56.86 13.13 -10.54
C ALA A 52 56.32 14.47 -11.08
N GLN A 53 57.20 15.47 -11.11
CA GLN A 53 56.95 16.86 -11.49
C GLN A 53 57.13 17.14 -13.00
N GLN A 54 56.44 18.20 -13.43
CA GLN A 54 56.72 19.08 -14.59
C GLN A 54 56.34 18.57 -16.00
N LYS A 55 55.81 19.38 -16.94
CA LYS A 55 55.84 20.84 -17.10
C LYS A 55 54.69 21.32 -18.00
N ALA A 56 54.40 22.61 -17.89
CA ALA A 56 53.34 23.37 -18.55
C ALA A 56 53.33 23.31 -20.09
N GLN A 57 52.13 23.37 -20.69
CA GLN A 57 51.90 24.11 -21.94
C GLN A 57 50.40 24.37 -22.21
N THR A 58 50.11 25.67 -22.37
CA THR A 58 49.15 26.32 -23.27
C THR A 58 47.63 26.21 -23.07
N GLU A 59 47.05 27.39 -22.84
CA GLU A 59 45.67 27.80 -23.08
C GLU A 59 45.18 27.37 -24.47
N THR A 60 44.02 26.71 -24.56
CA THR A 60 43.10 26.85 -25.70
C THR A 60 41.67 26.49 -25.28
N SER A 61 40.80 27.49 -25.41
CA SER A 61 39.33 27.46 -25.53
C SER A 61 38.54 26.17 -25.23
N ALA A 62 37.57 26.30 -24.33
CA ALA A 62 36.48 25.36 -24.12
C ALA A 62 35.70 25.05 -25.41
N PRO A 63 35.43 23.76 -25.73
CA PRO A 63 34.38 23.41 -26.68
C PRO A 63 33.04 23.30 -25.95
N ALA A 64 32.04 23.95 -26.54
CA ALA A 64 30.65 23.90 -26.14
C ALA A 64 30.15 22.45 -25.98
N ALA A 65 29.33 22.24 -24.94
CA ALA A 65 28.64 20.99 -24.68
C ALA A 65 27.84 20.53 -25.91
N ARG A 66 28.16 19.33 -26.42
CA ARG A 66 27.31 18.64 -27.39
C ARG A 66 26.06 18.14 -26.67
N PRO A 67 24.86 18.28 -27.25
CA PRO A 67 23.65 17.73 -26.65
C PRO A 67 23.77 16.20 -26.63
N VAL A 68 23.68 15.63 -25.43
CA VAL A 68 23.58 14.18 -25.25
C VAL A 68 22.25 13.75 -25.88
N ALA A 69 22.33 12.99 -26.97
CA ALA A 69 21.17 12.38 -27.60
C ALA A 69 20.43 11.54 -26.54
N ALA A 70 19.15 11.85 -26.35
CA ALA A 70 18.27 11.13 -25.45
C ALA A 70 18.27 9.64 -25.82
N ARG A 71 18.57 8.78 -24.85
CA ARG A 71 18.28 7.35 -24.93
C ARG A 71 16.78 7.19 -25.26
N PRO A 72 16.39 6.32 -26.21
CA PRO A 72 14.98 6.06 -26.44
C PRO A 72 14.37 5.51 -25.15
N ALA A 73 13.32 6.18 -24.68
CA ALA A 73 12.53 5.75 -23.54
C ALA A 73 12.00 4.35 -23.80
N MET A 74 12.33 3.41 -22.91
CA MET A 74 11.65 2.12 -22.85
C MET A 74 10.16 2.37 -22.58
N GLY A 75 9.33 1.65 -23.32
CA GLY A 75 7.97 2.07 -23.67
C GLY A 75 7.08 2.43 -22.50
N THR A 76 6.54 3.64 -22.56
CA THR A 76 5.26 3.98 -21.93
C THR A 76 4.16 3.19 -22.64
N THR A 77 3.68 2.12 -22.02
CA THR A 77 2.36 1.56 -22.32
C THR A 77 1.30 2.54 -21.83
N THR A 78 1.06 3.60 -22.60
CA THR A 78 -0.07 4.51 -22.42
C THR A 78 -1.35 3.81 -22.88
N ILE A 79 -2.04 3.14 -21.96
CA ILE A 79 -3.51 3.13 -22.03
C ILE A 79 -3.92 4.51 -21.48
N PRO A 80 -4.86 5.26 -22.11
CA PRO A 80 -5.24 6.57 -21.61
C PRO A 80 -5.95 6.39 -20.26
N ASP A 81 -5.37 6.89 -19.17
CA ASP A 81 -5.94 6.81 -17.83
C ASP A 81 -7.42 7.25 -17.81
N ASP A 82 -7.77 8.26 -18.62
CA ASP A 82 -9.14 8.78 -18.76
C ASP A 82 -10.16 7.73 -19.25
N LYS A 83 -9.77 6.88 -20.20
CA LYS A 83 -10.67 5.82 -20.69
C LYS A 83 -10.90 4.78 -19.61
N ALA A 84 -9.84 4.37 -18.90
CA ALA A 84 -9.94 3.39 -17.83
C ALA A 84 -10.82 3.91 -16.67
N ILE A 85 -10.72 5.21 -16.35
CA ILE A 85 -11.58 5.87 -15.36
C ILE A 85 -13.03 5.89 -15.83
N SER A 86 -13.29 6.25 -17.09
CA SER A 86 -14.65 6.25 -17.65
C SER A 86 -15.27 4.84 -17.69
N ASP A 87 -14.50 3.84 -18.11
CA ASP A 87 -14.92 2.43 -18.11
C ASP A 87 -15.21 1.95 -16.66
N ALA A 88 -14.40 2.39 -15.68
CA ALA A 88 -14.62 2.08 -14.27
C ALA A 88 -15.90 2.71 -13.73
N GLN A 89 -16.18 3.96 -14.07
CA GLN A 89 -17.43 4.66 -13.69
C GLN A 89 -18.65 3.92 -14.26
N PHE A 90 -18.65 3.65 -15.56
CA PHE A 90 -19.74 2.92 -16.21
C PHE A 90 -19.96 1.53 -15.60
N SER A 91 -18.86 0.81 -15.36
CA SER A 91 -18.90 -0.51 -14.74
C SER A 91 -19.47 -0.46 -13.32
N ALA A 92 -19.01 0.47 -12.48
CA ALA A 92 -19.49 0.64 -11.12
C ALA A 92 -20.99 0.98 -11.09
N GLU A 93 -21.44 1.92 -11.92
CA GLU A 93 -22.86 2.34 -12.01
C GLU A 93 -23.81 1.21 -12.42
N SER A 94 -23.32 0.22 -13.18
CA SER A 94 -24.11 -0.92 -13.62
C SER A 94 -24.51 -1.87 -12.49
N ALA A 95 -23.71 -1.96 -11.42
CA ALA A 95 -23.95 -2.88 -10.31
C ALA A 95 -25.10 -2.39 -9.42
N ARG A 96 -26.09 -3.24 -9.15
CA ARG A 96 -27.27 -2.95 -8.31
C ARG A 96 -27.23 -3.60 -6.93
N SER A 97 -26.23 -4.43 -6.66
CA SER A 97 -25.99 -5.08 -5.36
C SER A 97 -24.50 -5.25 -5.10
N LEU A 98 -24.12 -5.50 -3.84
CA LEU A 98 -22.72 -5.80 -3.47
C LEU A 98 -22.17 -7.02 -4.23
N GLY A 99 -22.99 -8.06 -4.41
CA GLY A 99 -22.60 -9.25 -5.19
C GLY A 99 -22.40 -8.95 -6.69
N GLU A 100 -23.24 -8.10 -7.28
CA GLU A 100 -23.03 -7.62 -8.65
C GLU A 100 -21.77 -6.76 -8.75
N LEU A 101 -21.51 -5.89 -7.77
CA LEU A 101 -20.31 -5.07 -7.74
C LEU A 101 -19.04 -5.94 -7.67
N LYS A 102 -19.05 -7.00 -6.87
CA LYS A 102 -18.00 -8.01 -6.84
C LYS A 102 -17.78 -8.64 -8.22
N THR A 103 -18.86 -9.05 -8.88
CA THR A 103 -18.80 -9.65 -10.22
C THR A 103 -18.21 -8.67 -11.24
N VAL A 104 -18.61 -7.41 -11.18
CA VAL A 104 -18.06 -6.34 -12.03
C VAL A 104 -16.56 -6.16 -11.78
N LEU A 105 -16.11 -6.08 -10.53
CA LEU A 105 -14.69 -5.98 -10.18
C LEU A 105 -13.89 -7.21 -10.66
N ASP A 106 -14.43 -8.40 -10.46
CA ASP A 106 -13.82 -9.67 -10.92
C ASP A 106 -13.76 -9.77 -12.46
N GLY A 107 -14.59 -9.01 -13.19
CA GLY A 107 -14.54 -8.85 -14.65
C GLY A 107 -13.72 -7.65 -15.16
N PHE A 108 -13.50 -6.62 -14.34
CA PHE A 108 -12.87 -5.37 -14.77
C PHE A 108 -11.39 -5.53 -15.13
N SER A 109 -10.94 -5.11 -16.30
CA SER A 109 -9.54 -5.24 -16.76
C SER A 109 -8.82 -3.90 -16.93
N GLY A 110 -9.44 -2.79 -16.53
CA GLY A 110 -8.89 -1.44 -16.71
C GLY A 110 -7.85 -1.03 -15.66
N CYS A 111 -7.58 -1.85 -14.64
CA CYS A 111 -6.62 -1.55 -13.57
C CYS A 111 -5.50 -2.59 -13.50
N ASN A 112 -4.25 -2.14 -13.60
CA ASN A 112 -3.08 -3.01 -13.53
C ASN A 112 -2.89 -3.72 -12.18
N LEU A 113 -3.48 -3.19 -11.10
CA LEU A 113 -3.40 -3.80 -9.77
C LEU A 113 -4.01 -5.20 -9.77
N LYS A 114 -5.10 -5.40 -10.51
CA LYS A 114 -5.79 -6.69 -10.59
C LYS A 114 -4.89 -7.81 -11.12
N HIS A 115 -3.99 -7.51 -12.06
CA HIS A 115 -3.09 -8.51 -12.64
C HIS A 115 -2.04 -9.02 -11.65
N ASN A 116 -1.78 -8.27 -10.57
CA ASN A 116 -0.78 -8.60 -9.56
C ASN A 116 -1.39 -9.09 -8.24
N ALA A 117 -2.68 -8.86 -8.03
CA ALA A 117 -3.40 -9.32 -6.86
C ALA A 117 -3.86 -10.76 -7.03
N ARG A 118 -3.78 -11.54 -5.95
CA ARG A 118 -4.35 -12.89 -5.89
C ARG A 118 -5.87 -12.84 -5.70
N SER A 119 -6.36 -11.86 -4.96
CA SER A 119 -7.76 -11.77 -4.57
C SER A 119 -8.33 -10.38 -4.85
N THR A 120 -9.59 -10.34 -5.27
CA THR A 120 -10.39 -9.11 -5.27
C THR A 120 -11.13 -9.02 -3.94
N ILE A 121 -10.74 -8.05 -3.11
CA ILE A 121 -11.34 -7.81 -1.80
C ILE A 121 -12.41 -6.73 -1.91
N THR A 122 -13.63 -7.06 -1.54
CA THR A 122 -14.80 -6.18 -1.60
C THR A 122 -15.73 -6.52 -0.44
N LEU A 123 -16.67 -5.63 -0.16
CA LEU A 123 -17.67 -5.85 0.86
C LEU A 123 -18.71 -6.86 0.36
N GLU A 124 -18.88 -7.97 1.08
CA GLU A 124 -19.87 -8.99 0.72
C GLU A 124 -21.26 -8.69 1.27
N ALA A 125 -21.33 -8.29 2.55
CA ALA A 125 -22.58 -8.03 3.25
C ALA A 125 -22.40 -7.02 4.38
N MET A 126 -23.49 -6.37 4.77
CA MET A 126 -23.54 -5.46 5.91
C MET A 126 -24.16 -6.16 7.13
N PRO A 127 -23.56 -6.02 8.34
CA PRO A 127 -24.17 -6.51 9.57
C PRO A 127 -25.35 -5.65 10.01
N GLU A 128 -26.21 -6.18 10.88
CA GLU A 128 -27.38 -5.47 11.44
C GLU A 128 -27.04 -4.19 12.19
N SER A 129 -25.81 -4.09 12.72
CA SER A 129 -25.29 -2.87 13.34
C SER A 129 -25.24 -1.67 12.37
N GLY A 130 -25.15 -1.93 11.06
CA GLY A 130 -25.00 -0.91 10.03
C GLY A 130 -23.65 -0.18 10.07
N ILE A 131 -22.63 -0.74 10.72
CA ILE A 131 -21.30 -0.14 10.82
C ILE A 131 -20.41 -0.66 9.69
N LEU A 132 -19.88 0.26 8.89
CA LEU A 132 -18.87 -0.04 7.87
C LEU A 132 -17.54 0.63 8.23
N ALA A 133 -16.46 -0.13 8.23
CA ALA A 133 -15.10 0.41 8.32
C ALA A 133 -14.42 0.36 6.95
N ILE A 134 -13.80 1.47 6.55
CA ILE A 134 -13.02 1.56 5.32
C ILE A 134 -11.54 1.65 5.69
N CYS A 135 -10.77 0.62 5.34
CA CYS A 135 -9.31 0.66 5.40
C CYS A 135 -8.71 1.05 4.05
N GLY A 136 -7.37 1.18 3.98
CA GLY A 136 -6.68 1.61 2.78
C GLY A 136 -6.72 0.58 1.65
N PHE A 137 -5.61 -0.06 1.37
CA PHE A 137 -5.48 -1.09 0.34
C PHE A 137 -5.01 -2.42 0.96
N PRO A 138 -5.31 -3.56 0.33
CA PRO A 138 -4.95 -4.88 0.82
C PRO A 138 -3.45 -5.02 1.09
N SER A 139 -3.13 -5.61 2.24
CA SER A 139 -1.79 -6.11 2.53
C SER A 139 -1.52 -7.47 1.86
N GLY A 140 -0.28 -7.97 1.93
CA GLY A 140 0.05 -9.33 1.50
C GLY A 140 -0.72 -10.44 2.25
N ASP A 141 -1.07 -10.21 3.52
CA ASP A 141 -1.92 -11.14 4.27
C ASP A 141 -3.37 -11.07 3.76
N ASP A 142 -3.87 -9.87 3.52
CA ASP A 142 -5.24 -9.65 3.02
C ASP A 142 -5.43 -10.32 1.66
N ASP A 143 -4.49 -10.12 0.74
CA ASP A 143 -4.52 -10.68 -0.61
C ASP A 143 -4.45 -12.21 -0.61
N ARG A 144 -3.69 -12.79 0.33
CA ARG A 144 -3.57 -14.24 0.48
C ARG A 144 -4.85 -14.87 1.01
N GLU A 145 -5.48 -14.23 2.00
CA GLU A 145 -6.72 -14.70 2.65
C GLU A 145 -7.97 -14.35 1.83
N GLY A 146 -7.88 -13.31 0.99
CA GLY A 146 -9.03 -12.74 0.27
C GLY A 146 -9.95 -11.92 1.17
N ALA A 147 -9.48 -11.49 2.35
CA ALA A 147 -10.27 -10.76 3.34
C ALA A 147 -9.53 -9.52 3.87
N PRO A 148 -10.22 -8.40 4.13
CA PRO A 148 -9.58 -7.17 4.57
C PRO A 148 -9.13 -7.24 6.03
N LEU A 149 -8.02 -6.56 6.34
CA LEU A 149 -7.41 -6.56 7.68
C LEU A 149 -7.12 -7.98 8.19
N ALA A 150 -6.48 -8.81 7.39
CA ALA A 150 -5.94 -10.09 7.82
C ALA A 150 -4.67 -9.90 8.67
N GLY A 151 -4.22 -10.99 9.30
CA GLY A 151 -2.95 -11.02 10.03
C GLY A 151 -2.92 -10.13 11.28
N ARG A 152 -1.76 -9.52 11.54
CA ARG A 152 -1.52 -8.73 12.77
C ARG A 152 -2.39 -7.47 12.86
N ALA A 153 -2.70 -6.87 11.72
CA ALA A 153 -3.55 -5.69 11.62
C ALA A 153 -4.98 -6.01 12.08
N GLY A 154 -5.52 -7.14 11.60
CA GLY A 154 -6.81 -7.68 12.02
C GLY A 154 -6.90 -7.90 13.52
N GLY A 155 -5.93 -8.60 14.09
CA GLY A 155 -5.92 -8.84 15.54
C GLY A 155 -5.79 -7.56 16.39
N LEU A 156 -5.18 -6.48 15.87
CA LEU A 156 -5.25 -5.18 16.53
C LEU A 156 -6.63 -4.53 16.36
N PHE A 157 -7.22 -4.58 15.16
CA PHE A 157 -8.55 -4.06 14.90
C PHE A 157 -9.62 -4.71 15.80
N GLU A 158 -9.58 -6.03 15.96
CA GLU A 158 -10.47 -6.75 16.87
C GLU A 158 -10.35 -6.27 18.31
N ARG A 159 -9.13 -6.04 18.80
CA ARG A 159 -8.90 -5.48 20.14
C ARG A 159 -9.40 -4.04 20.26
N MET A 160 -9.27 -3.24 19.20
CA MET A 160 -9.81 -1.87 19.14
C MET A 160 -11.34 -1.88 19.26
N LEU A 161 -12.02 -2.77 18.51
CA LEU A 161 -13.47 -2.95 18.59
C LEU A 161 -13.90 -3.47 19.97
N GLY A 162 -13.21 -4.49 20.48
CA GLY A 162 -13.50 -5.06 21.80
C GLY A 162 -13.38 -4.04 22.93
N ALA A 163 -12.41 -3.11 22.84
CA ALA A 163 -12.26 -2.03 23.82
C ALA A 163 -13.46 -1.08 23.89
N ILE A 164 -14.23 -0.94 22.80
CA ILE A 164 -15.48 -0.17 22.78
C ILE A 164 -16.74 -1.03 22.92
N GLY A 165 -16.60 -2.34 23.09
CA GLY A 165 -17.71 -3.28 23.27
C GLY A 165 -18.35 -3.76 21.97
N LEU A 166 -17.65 -3.63 20.84
CA LEU A 166 -18.07 -4.19 19.55
C LEU A 166 -17.35 -5.51 19.30
N SER A 167 -18.04 -6.47 18.67
CA SER A 167 -17.40 -7.66 18.11
C SER A 167 -16.92 -7.41 16.68
N ARG A 168 -16.10 -8.31 16.15
CA ARG A 168 -15.60 -8.22 14.78
C ARG A 168 -16.72 -8.31 13.76
N GLU A 169 -17.73 -9.12 14.04
CA GLU A 169 -18.90 -9.40 13.20
C GLU A 169 -19.88 -8.23 13.18
N ALA A 170 -19.89 -7.40 14.24
CA ALA A 170 -20.68 -6.18 14.31
C ALA A 170 -20.12 -5.06 13.41
N VAL A 171 -19.02 -5.27 12.69
CA VAL A 171 -18.43 -4.25 11.81
C VAL A 171 -18.07 -4.88 10.47
N ALA A 172 -18.75 -4.45 9.41
CA ALA A 172 -18.32 -4.72 8.05
C ALA A 172 -17.00 -3.99 7.79
N VAL A 173 -16.08 -4.61 7.04
CA VAL A 173 -14.82 -3.97 6.65
C VAL A 173 -14.68 -4.07 5.15
N ALA A 174 -14.29 -2.97 4.52
CA ALA A 174 -13.90 -2.95 3.12
C ALA A 174 -12.61 -2.15 2.93
N THR A 175 -11.89 -2.44 1.85
CA THR A 175 -10.73 -1.65 1.44
C THR A 175 -11.17 -0.55 0.47
N ALA A 176 -10.48 0.59 0.52
CA ALA A 176 -10.65 1.70 -0.40
C ALA A 176 -10.22 1.35 -1.83
N ILE A 177 -9.24 0.45 -1.97
CA ILE A 177 -8.86 -0.18 -3.24
C ILE A 177 -9.04 -1.70 -3.10
N PRO A 178 -9.60 -2.41 -4.09
CA PRO A 178 -9.93 -3.84 -3.94
C PRO A 178 -8.75 -4.79 -4.14
N TRP A 179 -7.62 -4.31 -4.67
CA TRP A 179 -6.46 -5.13 -5.04
C TRP A 179 -5.18 -4.68 -4.35
N ARG A 180 -4.32 -5.64 -4.02
CA ARG A 180 -2.99 -5.38 -3.48
C ARG A 180 -2.09 -4.67 -4.49
N THR A 181 -1.26 -3.77 -3.99
CA THR A 181 -0.21 -3.12 -4.78
C THR A 181 1.09 -3.95 -4.81
N PRO A 182 1.84 -3.95 -5.92
CA PRO A 182 3.13 -4.63 -5.98
C PRO A 182 4.10 -4.12 -4.90
N GLY A 183 4.60 -5.02 -4.06
CA GLY A 183 5.53 -4.67 -2.96
C GLY A 183 4.91 -3.82 -1.86
N ASP A 184 3.58 -3.82 -1.70
CA ASP A 184 2.83 -3.04 -0.70
C ASP A 184 3.14 -1.53 -0.76
N ARG A 185 3.54 -1.04 -1.93
CA ARG A 185 3.72 0.40 -2.17
C ARG A 185 2.39 1.14 -2.05
N SER A 186 2.45 2.44 -1.83
CA SER A 186 1.26 3.27 -1.98
C SER A 186 0.72 3.20 -3.43
N PRO A 187 -0.62 3.11 -3.60
CA PRO A 187 -1.26 3.24 -4.90
C PRO A 187 -0.91 4.56 -5.60
N THR A 188 -0.83 4.54 -6.92
CA THR A 188 -0.61 5.75 -7.72
C THR A 188 -1.90 6.56 -7.84
N PRO A 189 -1.83 7.87 -8.17
CA PRO A 189 -3.04 8.67 -8.41
C PRO A 189 -3.98 8.06 -9.47
N ALA A 190 -3.44 7.56 -10.59
CA ALA A 190 -4.23 6.90 -11.62
C ALA A 190 -4.94 5.63 -11.09
N GLU A 191 -4.25 4.81 -10.29
CA GLU A 191 -4.86 3.63 -9.66
C GLU A 191 -5.98 4.02 -8.68
N MET A 192 -5.78 5.10 -7.92
CA MET A 192 -6.79 5.65 -7.02
C MET A 192 -8.02 6.13 -7.79
N ASP A 193 -7.83 6.86 -8.88
CA ASP A 193 -8.92 7.42 -9.67
C ASP A 193 -9.73 6.34 -10.40
N ILE A 194 -9.07 5.27 -10.87
CA ILE A 194 -9.75 4.10 -11.44
C ILE A 194 -10.56 3.34 -10.37
N CYS A 195 -10.06 3.24 -9.14
CA CYS A 195 -10.73 2.47 -8.08
C CYS A 195 -11.82 3.26 -7.34
N ARG A 196 -11.77 4.59 -7.38
CA ARG A 196 -12.69 5.48 -6.66
C ARG A 196 -14.17 5.24 -6.99
N PRO A 197 -14.60 5.07 -8.26
CA PRO A 197 -16.01 4.79 -8.56
C PRO A 197 -16.53 3.52 -7.88
N PHE A 198 -15.72 2.46 -7.82
CA PHE A 198 -16.10 1.21 -7.16
C PHE A 198 -16.24 1.38 -5.64
N LEU A 199 -15.33 2.11 -4.99
CA LEU A 199 -15.45 2.41 -3.57
C LEU A 199 -16.73 3.19 -3.26
N PHE A 200 -17.00 4.24 -4.03
CA PHE A 200 -18.19 5.08 -3.83
C PHE A 200 -19.47 4.29 -4.07
N ARG A 201 -19.51 3.48 -5.13
CA ARG A 201 -20.64 2.58 -5.39
C ARG A 201 -20.82 1.55 -4.29
N GLN A 202 -19.73 0.98 -3.77
CA GLN A 202 -19.79 0.01 -2.67
C GLN A 202 -20.43 0.62 -1.42
N ILE A 203 -20.02 1.83 -1.04
CA ILE A 203 -20.59 2.52 0.12
C ILE A 203 -22.06 2.90 -0.15
N ALA A 204 -22.39 3.33 -1.37
CA ALA A 204 -23.75 3.63 -1.78
C ALA A 204 -24.66 2.38 -1.66
N LEU A 205 -24.22 1.23 -2.16
CA LEU A 205 -24.95 -0.03 -2.10
C LEU A 205 -25.04 -0.62 -0.68
N ALA A 206 -24.07 -0.32 0.17
CA ALA A 206 -24.03 -0.79 1.54
C ALA A 206 -24.95 -0.01 2.49
N GLU A 207 -25.30 1.24 2.14
CA GLU A 207 -26.13 2.14 2.94
C GLU A 207 -25.80 2.13 4.46
N PRO A 208 -24.53 2.30 4.85
CA PRO A 208 -24.14 2.18 6.26
C PRO A 208 -24.76 3.29 7.12
N ARG A 209 -25.11 2.95 8.36
CA ARG A 209 -25.57 3.93 9.38
C ARG A 209 -24.40 4.80 9.88
N HIS A 210 -23.23 4.18 10.04
CA HIS A 210 -22.01 4.85 10.48
C HIS A 210 -20.80 4.33 9.71
N LEU A 211 -19.89 5.25 9.38
CA LEU A 211 -18.64 4.94 8.70
C LEU A 211 -17.45 5.18 9.64
N LEU A 212 -16.56 4.19 9.73
CA LEU A 212 -15.27 4.33 10.42
C LEU A 212 -14.15 4.32 9.37
N VAL A 213 -13.52 5.47 9.14
CA VAL A 213 -12.48 5.61 8.12
C VAL A 213 -11.10 5.44 8.77
N LEU A 214 -10.37 4.43 8.33
CA LEU A 214 -9.14 3.97 8.96
C LEU A 214 -7.91 4.40 8.16
N GLY A 215 -7.19 5.35 8.74
CA GLY A 215 -5.87 5.79 8.32
C GLY A 215 -5.83 6.80 7.20
N ASN A 216 -4.62 7.25 6.89
CA ASN A 216 -4.37 8.40 6.02
C ASN A 216 -4.82 8.19 4.58
N PHE A 217 -4.66 6.97 4.05
CA PHE A 217 -5.05 6.67 2.68
C PHE A 217 -6.57 6.74 2.50
N ALA A 218 -7.32 6.02 3.33
CA ALA A 218 -8.78 5.98 3.26
C ALA A 218 -9.38 7.38 3.53
N SER A 219 -8.82 8.14 4.48
CA SER A 219 -9.28 9.49 4.77
C SER A 219 -9.09 10.44 3.59
N ARG A 220 -7.97 10.35 2.87
CA ARG A 220 -7.72 11.18 1.67
C ARG A 220 -8.60 10.80 0.49
N MET A 221 -8.93 9.52 0.37
CA MET A 221 -9.79 9.04 -0.71
C MET A 221 -11.26 9.41 -0.49
N LEU A 222 -11.74 9.43 0.76
CA LEU A 222 -13.16 9.64 1.07
C LEU A 222 -13.51 11.05 1.55
N ILE A 223 -12.62 11.72 2.28
CA ILE A 223 -12.94 12.94 3.02
C ILE A 223 -12.33 14.17 2.33
N ASP A 224 -10.99 14.22 2.27
CA ASP A 224 -10.27 15.40 1.78
C ASP A 224 -8.88 14.96 1.31
N ALA A 225 -8.62 15.10 0.01
CA ALA A 225 -7.39 14.63 -0.63
C ALA A 225 -6.13 15.38 -0.16
N ASP A 226 -6.27 16.57 0.43
CA ASP A 226 -5.16 17.45 0.82
C ASP A 226 -4.84 17.40 2.32
N LYS A 227 -5.71 16.79 3.13
CA LYS A 227 -5.52 16.68 4.58
C LYS A 227 -4.97 15.33 4.99
N THR A 228 -4.16 15.34 6.04
CA THR A 228 -3.65 14.11 6.65
C THR A 228 -4.64 13.54 7.67
N VAL A 229 -4.47 12.27 8.04
CA VAL A 229 -5.22 11.64 9.14
C VAL A 229 -5.13 12.45 10.44
N PHE A 230 -3.99 13.10 10.72
CA PHE A 230 -3.81 13.92 11.92
C PHE A 230 -4.72 15.15 11.93
N ASN A 231 -5.03 15.72 10.75
CA ASN A 231 -5.93 16.86 10.62
C ASN A 231 -7.40 16.46 10.72
N LEU A 232 -7.75 15.24 10.26
CA LEU A 232 -9.13 14.80 10.10
C LEU A 232 -9.65 13.98 11.28
N ARG A 233 -8.76 13.31 12.04
CA ARG A 233 -9.16 12.37 13.08
C ARG A 233 -9.90 13.02 14.24
N GLY A 234 -10.79 12.24 14.85
CA GLY A 234 -11.60 12.68 16.00
C GLY A 234 -12.74 13.62 15.64
N GLY A 235 -12.78 14.14 14.41
CA GLY A 235 -13.91 14.89 13.85
C GLY A 235 -14.90 13.98 13.12
N TRP A 236 -16.18 14.31 13.24
CA TRP A 236 -17.26 13.70 12.46
C TRP A 236 -17.46 14.45 11.15
N HIS A 237 -17.55 13.70 10.05
CA HIS A 237 -17.68 14.23 8.69
C HIS A 237 -18.97 13.70 8.06
N GLN A 238 -19.77 14.57 7.47
CA GLN A 238 -20.98 14.17 6.76
C GLN A 238 -20.63 13.87 5.30
N LEU A 239 -20.81 12.62 4.87
CA LEU A 239 -20.64 12.20 3.49
C LEU A 239 -22.00 11.89 2.85
N ARG A 240 -22.06 11.97 1.52
CA ARG A 240 -23.25 11.63 0.74
C ARG A 240 -22.89 10.70 -0.41
N PHE A 241 -23.63 9.61 -0.54
CA PHE A 241 -23.49 8.59 -1.58
C PHE A 241 -24.87 8.25 -2.12
N ASP A 242 -25.14 8.47 -3.40
CA ASP A 242 -26.44 8.19 -4.07
C ASP A 242 -27.69 8.64 -3.27
N GLY A 243 -27.62 9.83 -2.65
CA GLY A 243 -28.73 10.40 -1.86
C GLY A 243 -28.76 9.96 -0.39
N HIS A 244 -28.03 8.91 -0.03
CA HIS A 244 -27.82 8.49 1.36
C HIS A 244 -26.76 9.36 2.04
N ALA A 245 -27.06 9.85 3.23
CA ALA A 245 -26.13 10.64 4.03
C ALA A 245 -25.62 9.78 5.20
N VAL A 246 -24.30 9.66 5.31
CA VAL A 246 -23.64 8.89 6.38
C VAL A 246 -22.63 9.75 7.14
N GLU A 247 -22.62 9.61 8.46
CA GLU A 247 -21.62 10.22 9.30
C GLU A 247 -20.38 9.32 9.40
N ALA A 248 -19.22 9.91 9.13
CA ALA A 248 -17.94 9.25 9.12
C ALA A 248 -17.04 9.78 10.24
N LEU A 249 -16.47 8.89 11.04
CA LEU A 249 -15.38 9.22 11.96
C LEU A 249 -14.06 8.75 11.37
N VAL A 250 -13.06 9.64 11.34
CA VAL A 250 -11.70 9.29 10.93
C VAL A 250 -10.86 8.92 12.15
N THR A 251 -10.09 7.84 12.06
CA THR A 251 -9.05 7.47 13.03
C THR A 251 -7.85 6.82 12.32
N PHE A 252 -6.84 6.40 13.08
CA PHE A 252 -5.67 5.71 12.55
C PHE A 252 -6.00 4.27 12.14
N SER A 253 -5.33 3.79 11.09
CA SER A 253 -5.41 2.38 10.71
C SER A 253 -4.64 1.49 11.69
N PRO A 254 -5.02 0.22 11.86
CA PRO A 254 -4.25 -0.73 12.66
C PRO A 254 -2.79 -0.84 12.22
N ASN A 255 -2.52 -0.78 10.91
CA ASN A 255 -1.16 -0.79 10.37
C ASN A 255 -0.34 0.41 10.83
N GLU A 256 -0.89 1.63 10.75
CA GLU A 256 -0.23 2.83 11.26
C GLU A 256 0.01 2.75 12.78
N LEU A 257 -0.92 2.17 13.54
CA LEU A 257 -0.78 2.01 15.00
C LEU A 257 0.25 0.94 15.40
N LEU A 258 0.46 -0.07 14.57
CA LEU A 258 1.53 -1.05 14.75
C LEU A 258 2.89 -0.41 14.48
N ALA A 259 3.00 0.43 13.43
CA ALA A 259 4.23 1.14 13.08
C ALA A 259 4.55 2.29 14.04
N ALA A 260 3.53 3.00 14.54
CA ALA A 260 3.67 4.15 15.44
C ALA A 260 2.77 4.00 16.69
N PRO A 261 3.19 3.20 17.69
CA PRO A 261 2.38 2.92 18.88
C PRO A 261 2.01 4.15 19.72
N ALA A 262 2.76 5.25 19.61
CA ALA A 262 2.43 6.51 20.28
C ALA A 262 1.04 7.05 19.88
N ASN A 263 0.56 6.72 18.68
CA ASN A 263 -0.75 7.15 18.17
C ASN A 263 -1.92 6.32 18.74
N LYS A 264 -1.68 5.29 19.56
CA LYS A 264 -2.75 4.48 20.16
C LYS A 264 -3.61 5.27 21.14
N LYS A 265 -3.01 6.19 21.90
CA LYS A 265 -3.76 7.07 22.83
C LYS A 265 -4.77 7.95 22.09
N PRO A 266 -4.39 8.71 21.04
CA PRO A 266 -5.38 9.44 20.26
C PRO A 266 -6.38 8.52 19.55
N ALA A 267 -5.96 7.39 18.94
CA ALA A 267 -6.91 6.44 18.36
C ALA A 267 -7.98 5.96 19.35
N TRP A 268 -7.58 5.69 20.59
CA TRP A 268 -8.51 5.33 21.66
C TRP A 268 -9.55 6.42 21.94
N GLN A 269 -9.15 7.69 21.94
CA GLN A 269 -10.08 8.81 22.11
C GLN A 269 -11.09 8.88 20.95
N ASP A 270 -10.66 8.60 19.72
CA ASP A 270 -11.57 8.53 18.56
C ASP A 270 -12.59 7.42 18.74
N LEU A 271 -12.14 6.22 19.12
CA LEU A 271 -13.03 5.08 19.34
C LEU A 271 -14.04 5.34 20.47
N LEU A 272 -13.65 6.06 21.53
CA LEU A 272 -14.59 6.50 22.56
C LEU A 272 -15.65 7.47 22.00
N SER A 273 -15.26 8.42 21.14
CA SER A 273 -16.20 9.29 20.43
C SER A 273 -17.14 8.48 19.53
N PHE A 274 -16.61 7.47 18.83
CA PHE A 274 -17.39 6.55 18.01
C PHE A 274 -18.43 5.83 18.86
N LYS A 275 -18.01 5.20 19.96
CA LYS A 275 -18.88 4.50 20.90
C LYS A 275 -20.02 5.40 21.40
N ALA A 276 -19.69 6.61 21.84
CA ALA A 276 -20.67 7.56 22.34
C ALA A 276 -21.74 7.95 21.30
N ARG A 277 -21.43 7.84 20.00
CA ARG A 277 -22.40 8.10 18.92
C ARG A 277 -23.33 6.93 18.66
N LEU A 278 -22.89 5.69 18.92
CA LEU A 278 -23.68 4.49 18.68
C LEU A 278 -24.83 4.31 19.69
N GLY A 279 -24.76 4.95 20.86
CA GLY A 279 -25.73 4.84 21.96
C GLY A 279 -25.20 4.00 23.10
#